data_AF-A0A737JKF6-F1
#
_entry.id   AF-A0A737JKF6-F1
#
_cell.length_a   1.000
_cell.length_b   1.000
_cell.length_c   1.000
_cell.angle_alpha   90.00
_cell.angle_beta   90.00
_cell.angle_gamma   90.00
#
_symmetry.space_group_name_H-M   'P 1'
#
loop_
_entity.id
_entity.type
_entity.pdbx_description
1 polymer ?
#
loop_
_entity_poly.entity_id
_entity_poly.type
_entity_poly.pdbx_seq_one_letter_code
_entity_poly.pdbx_strand_id
1 'polypeptide(L)'
;PTPPIVPRPKPMMTGMAHLGHLVIYLLFIVLPVIGLVMMYNRGNPWVAFGITMPHAAEANFERVDMLKSWHVTLANLGYFVIGLHAIAALMHHYFWKDNTLLRMMPRKRN
;
A
#
# COMPACT_ATOMS: atom_id res chain seq x y z
N PRO A 1 -5.61 -1.29 23.66
CA PRO A 1 -6.30 -2.39 22.93
C PRO A 1 -7.20 -1.83 21.82
N THR A 2 -7.17 -2.41 20.62
CA THR A 2 -8.04 -1.99 19.51
C THR A 2 -9.49 -2.41 19.81
N PRO A 3 -10.49 -1.50 19.74
CA PRO A 3 -11.89 -1.85 19.98
C PRO A 3 -12.35 -2.99 19.05
N PRO A 4 -13.27 -3.89 19.47
CA PRO A 4 -13.77 -4.97 18.62
C PRO A 4 -14.66 -4.46 17.47
N ILE A 5 -14.75 -5.22 16.35
CA ILE A 5 -15.80 -4.95 15.33
C ILE A 5 -17.13 -5.42 15.93
N VAL A 6 -18.15 -4.58 15.82
CA VAL A 6 -19.52 -4.86 16.26
C VAL A 6 -20.48 -4.59 15.08
N PRO A 7 -21.33 -5.56 14.70
CA PRO A 7 -21.40 -6.94 15.21
C PRO A 7 -20.15 -7.76 14.87
N ARG A 8 -19.84 -8.79 15.67
CA ARG A 8 -18.62 -9.59 15.48
C ARG A 8 -18.67 -10.36 14.14
N PRO A 9 -17.71 -10.16 13.23
CA PRO A 9 -17.67 -10.91 11.97
C PRO A 9 -17.29 -12.37 12.19
N LYS A 10 -17.65 -13.23 11.23
CA LYS A 10 -17.19 -14.62 11.20
C LYS A 10 -15.65 -14.67 11.18
N PRO A 11 -14.99 -15.63 11.86
CA PRO A 11 -13.52 -15.70 11.91
C PRO A 11 -12.85 -15.72 10.54
N MET A 12 -13.47 -16.39 9.55
CA MET A 12 -12.98 -16.43 8.17
C MET A 12 -12.94 -15.04 7.52
N MET A 13 -13.94 -14.18 7.77
CA MET A 13 -13.96 -12.81 7.25
C MET A 13 -12.85 -11.96 7.86
N THR A 14 -12.59 -12.14 9.16
CA THR A 14 -11.44 -11.49 9.82
C THR A 14 -10.11 -11.97 9.25
N GLY A 15 -9.97 -13.28 9.00
CA GLY A 15 -8.79 -13.84 8.34
C GLY A 15 -8.55 -13.26 6.94
N MET A 16 -9.60 -13.17 6.12
CA MET A 16 -9.52 -12.55 4.80
C MET A 16 -9.17 -11.06 4.85
N ALA A 17 -9.72 -10.31 5.81
CA ALA A 17 -9.37 -8.90 5.99
C ALA A 17 -7.88 -8.74 6.38
N HIS A 18 -7.35 -9.60 7.25
CA HIS A 18 -5.93 -9.60 7.60
C HIS A 18 -5.03 -9.95 6.41
N LEU A 19 -5.43 -10.91 5.57
CA LEU A 19 -4.72 -11.21 4.32
C LEU A 19 -4.74 -10.01 3.36
N GLY A 20 -5.88 -9.32 3.22
CA GLY A 20 -5.97 -8.10 2.43
C GLY A 20 -5.03 -7.00 2.95
N HIS A 21 -4.96 -6.79 4.26
CA HIS A 21 -4.01 -5.86 4.86
C HIS A 21 -2.55 -6.28 4.62
N LEU A 22 -2.23 -7.57 4.73
CA LEU A 22 -0.90 -8.08 4.42
C LEU A 22 -0.50 -7.78 2.97
N VAL A 23 -1.41 -7.98 2.01
CA VAL A 23 -1.19 -7.62 0.60
C VAL A 23 -0.91 -6.13 0.45
N ILE A 24 -1.70 -5.27 1.11
CA ILE A 24 -1.49 -3.82 1.10
C ILE A 24 -0.10 -3.47 1.68
N TYR A 25 0.26 -4.04 2.82
CA TYR A 25 1.56 -3.80 3.44
C TYR A 25 2.71 -4.19 2.51
N LEU A 26 2.67 -5.39 1.94
CA LEU A 26 3.68 -5.85 1.00
C LEU A 26 3.76 -4.94 -0.22
N LEU A 27 2.64 -4.59 -0.83
CA LEU A 27 2.60 -3.75 -2.02
C LEU A 27 3.20 -2.37 -1.78
N PHE A 28 2.80 -1.71 -0.69
CA PHE A 28 3.27 -0.37 -0.35
C PHE A 28 4.67 -0.31 0.25
N ILE A 29 5.27 -1.45 0.62
CA ILE A 29 6.70 -1.54 0.95
C ILE A 29 7.51 -1.82 -0.31
N VAL A 30 7.08 -2.77 -1.15
CA VAL A 30 7.79 -3.18 -2.36
C VAL A 30 7.84 -2.06 -3.38
N LEU A 31 6.76 -1.32 -3.58
CA LEU A 31 6.71 -0.19 -4.52
C LEU A 31 7.83 0.84 -4.29
N PRO A 32 7.94 1.49 -3.12
CA PRO A 32 9.01 2.46 -2.88
C PRO A 32 10.40 1.82 -2.92
N VAL A 33 10.56 0.57 -2.48
CA VAL A 33 11.85 -0.14 -2.61
C VAL A 33 12.27 -0.27 -4.08
N ILE A 34 11.37 -0.70 -4.96
CA ILE A 34 11.64 -0.76 -6.40
C ILE A 34 11.99 0.65 -6.93
N GLY A 35 11.25 1.67 -6.51
CA GLY A 35 11.52 3.06 -6.90
C GLY A 35 12.92 3.53 -6.51
N LEU A 36 13.34 3.26 -5.27
CA LEU A 36 14.68 3.58 -4.76
C LEU A 36 15.77 2.84 -5.53
N VAL A 37 15.59 1.52 -5.75
CA VAL A 37 16.57 0.71 -6.50
C VAL A 37 16.65 1.17 -7.96
N MET A 38 15.53 1.56 -8.57
CA MET A 38 15.50 2.11 -9.92
C MET A 38 16.27 3.43 -9.99
N MET A 39 16.04 4.36 -9.05
CA MET A 39 16.79 5.63 -8.99
C MET A 39 18.29 5.41 -8.78
N TYR A 40 18.66 4.46 -7.91
CA TYR A 40 20.05 4.10 -7.69
C TYR A 40 20.74 3.59 -8.97
N ASN A 41 20.11 2.67 -9.72
CA ASN A 41 20.69 2.07 -10.92
C ASN A 41 20.68 3.00 -12.15
N ARG A 42 20.01 4.15 -12.07
CA ARG A 42 20.00 5.16 -13.14
C ARG A 42 21.33 5.91 -13.27
N GLY A 43 22.19 5.86 -12.24
CA GLY A 43 23.56 6.37 -12.27
C GLY A 43 23.70 7.90 -12.27
N ASN A 44 22.61 8.64 -12.03
CA ASN A 44 22.62 10.10 -12.05
C ASN A 44 22.35 10.67 -10.64
N PRO A 45 22.91 11.84 -10.29
CA PRO A 45 22.56 12.55 -9.07
C PRO A 45 21.04 12.77 -8.98
N TRP A 46 20.49 12.48 -7.80
CA TRP A 46 19.08 12.71 -7.49
C TRP A 46 18.92 13.14 -6.03
N VAL A 47 17.81 13.82 -5.74
CA VAL A 47 17.56 14.45 -4.44
C VAL A 47 16.26 13.93 -3.86
N ALA A 48 16.26 13.59 -2.58
CA ALA A 48 15.06 13.33 -1.80
C ALA A 48 15.14 14.12 -0.49
N PHE A 49 14.04 14.78 -0.11
CA PHE A 49 13.97 15.59 1.13
C PHE A 49 15.08 16.68 1.23
N GLY A 50 15.56 17.20 0.10
CA GLY A 50 16.65 18.18 0.05
C GLY A 50 18.06 17.58 0.22
N ILE A 51 18.18 16.26 0.32
CA ILE A 51 19.45 15.54 0.50
C ILE A 51 19.83 14.85 -0.82
N THR A 52 21.11 14.95 -1.20
CA THR A 52 21.64 14.21 -2.34
C THR A 52 21.72 12.73 -1.99
N MET A 53 21.11 11.89 -2.81
CA MET A 53 20.97 10.47 -2.55
C MET A 53 22.06 9.67 -3.28
N PRO A 54 22.43 8.49 -2.75
CA PRO A 54 23.40 7.62 -3.41
C PRO A 54 22.86 7.13 -4.77
N HIS A 55 23.77 6.97 -5.73
CA HIS A 55 23.52 6.35 -7.02
C HIS A 55 24.71 5.46 -7.39
N ALA A 56 24.49 4.52 -8.31
CA ALA A 56 25.57 3.73 -8.88
C ALA A 56 26.56 4.63 -9.64
N ALA A 57 27.83 4.23 -9.69
CA ALA A 57 28.85 4.94 -10.46
C ALA A 57 28.59 4.85 -11.98
N GLU A 58 28.08 3.72 -12.43
CA GLU A 58 27.67 3.47 -13.81
C GLU A 58 26.20 3.10 -13.89
N ALA A 59 25.52 3.54 -14.94
CA ALA A 59 24.11 3.25 -15.15
C ALA A 59 23.90 1.81 -15.65
N ASN A 60 22.84 1.15 -15.17
CA ASN A 60 22.36 -0.13 -15.70
C ASN A 60 20.92 0.04 -16.23
N PHE A 61 20.81 0.40 -17.51
CA PHE A 61 19.52 0.71 -18.13
C PHE A 61 18.61 -0.50 -18.30
N GLU A 62 19.16 -1.68 -18.57
CA GLU A 62 18.38 -2.92 -18.65
C GLU A 62 17.63 -3.19 -17.33
N ARG A 63 18.34 -3.06 -16.19
CA ARG A 63 17.73 -3.21 -14.87
C ARG A 63 16.75 -2.09 -14.57
N VAL A 64 17.03 -0.85 -14.96
CA VAL A 64 16.11 0.28 -14.79
C VAL A 64 14.80 0.04 -15.53
N ASP A 65 14.84 -0.42 -16.78
CA ASP A 65 13.64 -0.67 -17.58
C ASP A 65 12.80 -1.83 -17.01
N MET A 66 13.47 -2.91 -16.58
CA MET A 66 12.81 -4.01 -15.87
C MET A 66 12.13 -3.52 -14.58
N LEU A 67 12.85 -2.78 -13.73
CA LEU A 67 12.31 -2.25 -12.47
C LEU A 67 11.17 -1.27 -12.72
N LYS A 68 11.28 -0.40 -13.73
CA LYS A 68 10.23 0.53 -14.13
C LYS A 68 8.96 -0.21 -14.55
N SER A 69 9.09 -1.27 -15.35
CA SER A 69 7.95 -2.09 -15.77
C SER A 69 7.22 -2.71 -14.57
N TRP A 70 7.97 -3.30 -13.62
CA TRP A 70 7.40 -3.82 -12.39
C TRP A 70 6.78 -2.73 -11.50
N HIS A 71 7.45 -1.58 -11.36
CA HIS A 71 6.95 -0.47 -10.56
C HIS A 71 5.62 0.06 -11.10
N VAL A 72 5.51 0.26 -12.42
CA VAL A 72 4.28 0.71 -13.07
C VAL A 72 3.18 -0.34 -12.92
N THR A 73 3.49 -1.62 -13.14
CA THR A 73 2.53 -2.71 -12.99
C THR A 73 1.97 -2.78 -11.57
N LEU A 74 2.85 -2.74 -10.56
CA LEU A 74 2.46 -2.78 -9.15
C LEU A 74 1.72 -1.51 -8.72
N ALA A 75 2.08 -0.33 -9.27
CA ALA A 75 1.38 0.92 -8.95
C ALA A 75 -0.05 0.90 -9.50
N ASN A 76 -0.25 0.39 -10.72
CA ASN A 76 -1.58 0.21 -11.30
C ASN A 76 -2.40 -0.82 -10.52
N LEU A 77 -1.80 -1.95 -10.14
CA LEU A 77 -2.43 -2.92 -9.23
C LEU A 77 -2.81 -2.26 -7.90
N GLY A 78 -1.96 -1.37 -7.38
CA GLY A 78 -2.21 -0.59 -6.17
C GLY A 78 -3.50 0.21 -6.23
N TYR A 79 -3.79 0.90 -7.33
CA TYR A 79 -5.08 1.61 -7.48
C TYR A 79 -6.28 0.69 -7.31
N PHE A 80 -6.23 -0.51 -7.91
CA PHE A 80 -7.31 -1.49 -7.78
C PHE A 80 -7.44 -2.01 -6.34
N VAL A 81 -6.32 -2.35 -5.69
CA VAL A 81 -6.30 -2.86 -4.31
C VAL A 81 -6.83 -1.82 -3.33
N ILE A 82 -6.40 -0.55 -3.44
CA ILE A 82 -6.89 0.55 -2.61
C ILE A 82 -8.38 0.78 -2.87
N GLY A 83 -8.81 0.75 -4.14
CA GLY A 83 -10.21 0.88 -4.52
C GLY A 83 -11.08 -0.18 -3.86
N LEU A 84 -10.69 -1.45 -3.96
CA LEU A 84 -11.38 -2.56 -3.29
C LEU A 84 -11.40 -2.40 -1.77
N HIS A 85 -10.28 -2.00 -1.16
CA HIS A 85 -10.18 -1.77 0.28
C HIS A 85 -11.14 -0.66 0.74
N ALA A 86 -11.15 0.47 0.04
CA ALA A 86 -12.05 1.58 0.33
C ALA A 86 -13.52 1.19 0.13
N ILE A 87 -13.86 0.53 -0.98
CA ILE A 87 -15.22 0.03 -1.25
C ILE A 87 -15.66 -0.93 -0.14
N ALA A 88 -14.80 -1.85 0.30
CA ALA A 88 -15.11 -2.75 1.41
C ALA A 88 -15.40 -1.96 2.70
N ALA A 89 -14.57 -0.98 3.06
CA ALA A 89 -14.80 -0.13 4.22
C ALA A 89 -16.12 0.65 4.14
N LEU A 90 -16.47 1.17 2.95
CA LEU A 90 -17.76 1.83 2.71
C LEU A 90 -18.95 0.87 2.76
N MET A 91 -18.80 -0.36 2.26
CA MET A 91 -19.84 -1.41 2.39
C MET A 91 -20.09 -1.77 3.85
N HIS A 92 -19.03 -1.96 4.62
CA HIS A 92 -19.09 -2.14 6.07
C HIS A 92 -19.82 -1.00 6.76
N HIS A 93 -19.55 0.25 6.36
CA HIS A 93 -20.15 1.42 6.99
C HIS A 93 -21.62 1.66 6.58
N TYR A 94 -21.94 1.62 5.28
CA TYR A 94 -23.25 2.04 4.78
C TYR A 94 -24.26 0.90 4.61
N PHE A 95 -23.79 -0.29 4.20
CA PHE A 95 -24.66 -1.43 3.94
C PHE A 95 -24.79 -2.34 5.17
N TRP A 96 -23.66 -2.82 5.71
CA TRP A 96 -23.67 -3.67 6.91
C TRP A 96 -23.82 -2.89 8.21
N LYS A 97 -23.56 -1.57 8.18
CA LYS A 97 -23.74 -0.65 9.30
C LYS A 97 -22.98 -1.10 10.55
N ASP A 98 -21.78 -1.65 10.36
CA ASP A 98 -20.88 -1.98 11.45
C ASP A 98 -19.90 -0.84 11.75
N ASN A 99 -19.13 -1.00 12.82
CA ASN A 99 -18.18 0.02 13.27
C ASN A 99 -16.78 -0.09 12.62
N THR A 100 -16.59 -0.88 11.54
CA THR A 100 -15.26 -1.13 10.94
C THR A 100 -14.57 0.16 10.51
N LEU A 101 -15.25 1.00 9.73
CA LEU A 101 -14.69 2.28 9.27
C LEU A 101 -14.52 3.27 10.44
N LEU A 102 -15.51 3.33 11.35
CA LEU A 102 -15.48 4.25 12.51
C LEU A 102 -14.26 4.02 13.41
N ARG A 103 -13.77 2.78 13.49
CA ARG A 103 -12.55 2.45 14.23
C ARG A 103 -11.27 3.01 13.61
N MET A 104 -11.29 3.43 12.34
CA MET A 104 -10.17 4.05 11.64
C MET A 104 -10.30 5.57 11.55
N MET A 105 -11.43 6.14 12.00
CA MET A 105 -11.66 7.58 11.98
C MET A 105 -11.03 8.26 13.21
N PRO A 106 -10.46 9.48 13.07
CA PRO A 106 -9.85 10.19 14.19
C PRO A 106 -10.87 10.66 15.23
N ARG A 107 -12.11 10.96 14.80
CA ARG A 107 -13.20 11.34 15.70
C ARG A 107 -13.93 10.09 16.16
N LYS A 108 -13.97 9.85 17.47
CA LYS A 108 -14.85 8.85 18.07
C LYS A 108 -16.29 9.31 17.91
N ARG A 109 -17.06 8.61 17.08
CA ARG A 109 -18.51 8.74 16.97
C ARG A 109 -19.10 7.42 17.48
N ASN A 110 -19.99 7.53 18.47
CA ASN A 110 -20.74 6.39 19.00
C ASN A 110 -21.76 5.91 17.98
#